data_AF-A0A540VVV6-F1
#
_entry.id   AF-A0A540VVV6-F1
#
_cell.length_a   1.000
_cell.length_b   1.000
_cell.length_c   1.000
_cell.angle_alpha   90.00
_cell.angle_beta   90.00
_cell.angle_gamma   90.00
#
_symmetry.space_group_name_H-M   'P 1'
#
loop_
_entity.id
_entity.type
_entity.pdbx_description
1 polymer ?
#
loop_
_entity_poly.entity_id
_entity_poly.type
_entity_poly.pdbx_seq_one_letter_code
_entity_poly.pdbx_strand_id
1 'polypeptide(L)' 'MSEERQLDEQTRIELEAAAFRALVNHLRERTDVQNLDLMNLAGFCRNCL' A
#
# COMPACT_ATOMS: atom_id res chain seq x y z
N MET A 1 23.50 -6.08 20.56
CA MET A 1 22.69 -4.89 20.30
C MET A 1 21.78 -5.19 19.13
N SER A 2 20.56 -5.63 19.43
CA SER A 2 19.47 -5.76 18.46
C SER A 2 18.20 -5.71 19.29
N GLU A 3 17.73 -4.50 19.57
CA GLU A 3 16.42 -4.30 20.16
C GLU A 3 15.38 -4.70 19.12
N GLU A 4 14.73 -5.84 19.36
CA GLU A 4 13.56 -6.27 18.61
C GLU A 4 12.48 -5.20 18.78
N ARG A 5 12.20 -4.45 17.72
CA ARG A 5 11.03 -3.57 17.65
C ARG A 5 9.78 -4.43 17.55
N GLN A 6 9.33 -4.95 18.68
CA GLN A 6 8.05 -5.61 18.79
C GLN A 6 6.99 -4.50 18.82
N LEU A 7 6.42 -4.18 17.64
CA LEU A 7 5.20 -3.39 17.58
C LEU A 7 4.09 -4.20 18.24
N ASP A 8 3.27 -3.55 19.05
CA ASP A 8 2.02 -4.18 19.46
C ASP A 8 1.14 -4.41 18.22
N GLU A 9 0.37 -5.49 18.25
CA GLU A 9 -0.43 -5.93 17.11
C GLU A 9 -1.42 -4.85 16.65
N GLN A 10 -1.99 -4.11 17.60
CA GLN A 10 -2.95 -3.05 17.31
C GLN A 10 -2.27 -1.90 16.55
N THR A 11 -1.12 -1.42 17.01
CA THR A 11 -0.34 -0.39 16.31
C THR A 11 0.12 -0.88 14.94
N ARG A 12 0.49 -2.16 14.78
CA ARG A 12 0.83 -2.72 13.47
C ARG A 12 -0.36 -2.61 12.50
N ILE A 13 -1.53 -3.06 12.93
CA ILE A 13 -2.76 -3.02 12.11
C ILE A 13 -3.10 -1.57 11.73
N GLU A 14 -2.99 -0.63 12.67
CA GLU A 14 -3.28 0.78 12.42
C GLU A 14 -2.34 1.39 11.37
N LEU A 15 -1.05 1.08 11.46
CA LEU A 15 -0.03 1.53 10.52
C LEU A 15 -0.20 0.90 9.14
N GLU A 16 -0.45 -0.40 9.06
CA GLU A 16 -0.73 -1.10 7.79
C GLU A 16 -1.96 -0.51 7.11
N ALA A 17 -3.03 -0.27 7.86
CA ALA A 17 -4.25 0.34 7.35
C ALA A 17 -4.01 1.80 6.91
N ALA A 18 -3.19 2.55 7.64
CA ALA A 18 -2.82 3.92 7.24
C ALA A 18 -2.01 3.94 5.94
N ALA A 19 -1.03 3.03 5.81
CA ALA A 19 -0.22 2.88 4.60
C ALA A 19 -1.09 2.48 3.39
N PHE A 20 -2.02 1.52 3.57
CA PHE A 20 -2.93 1.12 2.50
C PHE A 20 -3.86 2.26 2.07
N ARG A 21 -4.45 3.00 3.02
CA ARG A 21 -5.26 4.20 2.69
C ARG A 21 -4.45 5.25 1.93
N ALA A 22 -3.19 5.47 2.32
CA ALA A 22 -2.30 6.40 1.62
C ALA A 22 -2.01 5.94 0.18
N LEU A 23 -1.74 4.64 -0.03
CA LEU A 23 -1.55 4.06 -1.36
C LEU A 23 -2.80 4.25 -2.25
N VAL A 24 -3.99 3.93 -1.73
CA VAL A 24 -5.24 4.08 -2.47
C VAL A 24 -5.47 5.53 -2.87
N ASN A 25 -5.23 6.48 -1.96
CA ASN A 25 -5.35 7.91 -2.27
C ASN A 25 -4.35 8.34 -3.35
N HIS A 26 -3.08 7.92 -3.22
CA HIS A 26 -2.07 8.22 -4.24
C HIS A 26 -2.45 7.69 -5.63
N LEU A 27 -2.96 6.46 -5.71
CA LEU A 27 -3.40 5.86 -6.97
C LEU A 27 -4.68 6.49 -7.55
N ARG A 28 -5.51 7.11 -6.70
CA ARG A 28 -6.69 7.89 -7.12
C ARG A 28 -6.30 9.26 -7.68
N GLU A 29 -5.30 9.91 -7.11
CA GLU A 29 -4.79 11.19 -7.60
C GLU A 29 -4.03 11.03 -8.92
N ARG A 30 -3.29 9.93 -9.08
CA ARG A 30 -2.56 9.57 -10.31
C ARG A 30 -3.45 8.89 -11.34
N THR A 31 -4.44 9.62 -11.84
CA THR A 31 -5.37 9.13 -12.88
C THR A 31 -4.72 8.93 -14.25
N ASP A 32 -3.52 9.50 -14.44
CA ASP A 32 -2.70 9.36 -15.64
C ASP A 32 -2.08 7.96 -15.81
N VAL A 33 -1.91 7.21 -14.71
CA VAL A 33 -1.34 5.86 -14.74
C VAL A 33 -2.44 4.85 -15.07
N GLN A 34 -2.32 4.08 -16.15
CA GLN A 34 -3.35 3.11 -16.50
C GLN A 34 -3.22 1.82 -15.68
N ASN A 35 -4.35 1.13 -15.48
CA ASN A 35 -4.35 -0.17 -14.81
C ASN A 35 -3.52 -1.23 -15.56
N LEU A 36 -3.50 -1.16 -16.90
CA LEU A 36 -2.72 -2.07 -17.72
C LEU A 36 -1.21 -1.90 -17.49
N ASP A 37 -0.74 -0.65 -17.34
CA ASP A 37 0.67 -0.35 -17.07
C ASP A 37 1.09 -0.90 -15.70
N LEU A 38 0.25 -0.71 -14.67
CA LEU A 38 0.48 -1.28 -13.34
C LEU A 38 0.54 -2.81 -13.40
N MET A 39 -0.38 -3.45 -14.14
CA MET A 39 -0.43 -4.90 -14.25
C MET A 39 0.81 -5.45 -14.97
N ASN A 40 1.23 -4.81 -16.07
CA ASN A 40 2.38 -5.24 -16.84
C ASN A 40 3.70 -5.05 -16.10
N LEU A 41 3.82 -3.99 -15.29
CA LEU A 41 5.05 -3.67 -14.57
C LEU A 41 5.16 -4.41 -13.23
N ALA A 42 4.09 -4.40 -12.43
CA ALA A 42 4.12 -4.84 -11.04
C ALA A 42 3.27 -6.08 -10.76
N GLY A 43 2.48 -6.57 -11.73
CA GLY A 43 1.62 -7.75 -11.56
C GLY A 43 0.36 -7.50 -10.74
N PHE A 44 0.01 -6.25 -10.46
CA PHE A 44 -1.27 -5.87 -9.83
C PHE A 44 -1.75 -4.51 -10.39
N CYS A 45 -3.02 -4.19 -10.19
CA CYS A 45 -3.57 -2.88 -10.54
C CYS A 45 -4.63 -2.44 -9.52
N ARG A 46 -5.28 -1.29 -9.76
CA ARG A 46 -6.35 -0.76 -8.88
C ARG A 46 -7.54 -1.70 -8.71
N ASN A 47 -7.79 -2.60 -9.67
CA ASN A 47 -8.88 -3.58 -9.58
C ASN A 47 -8.53 -4.80 -8.72
N CYS A 48 -7.25 -4.97 -8.35
CA CYS A 48 -6.78 -6.07 -7.51
C CYS A 48 -6.71 -5.69 -6.02
N LEU A 49 -6.65 -4.40 -5.73
CA LEU A 49 -6.58 -3.82 -4.39
C LEU A 49 -7.98 -3.73 -3.77
#